data_AF-A0A7Y8J0U5-F1
#
_entry.id   AF-A0A7Y8J0U5-F1
#
_cell.length_a   1.000
_cell.length_b   1.000
_cell.length_c   1.000
_cell.angle_alpha   90.00
_cell.angle_beta   90.00
_cell.angle_gamma   90.00
#
_symmetry.space_group_name_H-M   'P 1'
#
loop_
_entity.id
_entity.type
_entity.pdbx_description
1 polymer ?
#
loop_
_entity_poly.entity_id
_entity_poly.type
_entity_poly.pdbx_seq_one_letter_code
_entity_poly.pdbx_strand_id
1 'polypeptide(L)'
;TRIKEGKSVSLPLKGMLFLINHDGKVTTANLHTFVYQNRTMIVFGPANPHNVMKEARKCPDCHNTPILRDISGGHFIPVAWERGNLKNVSGVIPVLENLPWNFVFLNYEGGKWVPIEKPEPPLTNYSGYSSPITRAQLERLLRPQTDAGSRR
;
A
#
# COMPACT_ATOMS: atom_id res chain seq x y z
N THR A 1 -5.57 -2.11 -15.74
CA THR A 1 -6.21 -3.42 -16.04
C THR A 1 -6.40 -3.57 -17.52
N ARG A 2 -6.02 -4.73 -18.07
CA ARG A 2 -6.30 -5.07 -19.47
C ARG A 2 -7.66 -5.74 -19.54
N ILE A 3 -8.54 -5.25 -20.41
CA ILE A 3 -9.88 -5.80 -20.62
C ILE A 3 -9.90 -6.73 -21.84
N LYS A 4 -10.98 -7.49 -22.05
CA LYS A 4 -11.09 -8.52 -23.09
C LYS A 4 -10.83 -7.97 -24.49
N GLU A 5 -11.19 -6.72 -24.73
CA GLU A 5 -11.03 -5.98 -26.00
C GLU A 5 -9.57 -5.56 -26.26
N GLY A 6 -8.61 -6.02 -25.44
CA GLY A 6 -7.20 -5.68 -25.57
C GLY A 6 -6.85 -4.25 -25.17
N LYS A 7 -7.83 -3.48 -24.67
CA LYS A 7 -7.64 -2.12 -24.18
C LYS A 7 -7.11 -2.13 -22.74
N SER A 8 -6.35 -1.09 -22.40
CA SER A 8 -5.93 -0.83 -21.02
C SER A 8 -6.79 0.28 -20.44
N VAL A 9 -7.42 -0.01 -19.31
CA VAL A 9 -8.15 0.98 -18.49
C VAL A 9 -7.43 1.17 -17.17
N SER A 10 -7.42 2.39 -16.65
CA SER A 10 -6.67 2.74 -15.44
C SER A 10 -7.53 3.54 -14.46
N LEU A 11 -7.49 3.15 -13.18
CA LEU A 11 -7.76 4.06 -12.07
C LEU A 11 -6.45 4.28 -11.31
N PRO A 12 -5.83 5.46 -11.41
CA PRO A 12 -4.57 5.72 -10.75
C PRO A 12 -4.78 5.95 -9.24
N LEU A 13 -4.07 5.17 -8.42
CA LEU A 13 -3.80 5.49 -7.02
C LEU A 13 -2.47 6.24 -6.95
N LYS A 14 -2.36 7.26 -6.09
CA LYS A 14 -1.16 8.12 -6.01
C LYS A 14 -0.72 8.35 -4.58
N GLY A 15 0.59 8.49 -4.37
CA GLY A 15 1.14 8.91 -3.08
C GLY A 15 1.25 7.81 -2.02
N MET A 16 0.91 6.56 -2.36
CA MET A 16 1.11 5.41 -1.48
C MET A 16 2.53 4.87 -1.64
N LEU A 17 3.27 4.79 -0.53
CA LEU A 17 4.59 4.16 -0.49
C LEU A 17 4.59 3.03 0.53
N PHE A 18 4.70 1.79 0.06
CA PHE A 18 4.70 0.63 0.95
C PHE A 18 6.10 0.30 1.45
N LEU A 19 6.23 -0.14 2.70
CA LEU A 19 7.48 -0.63 3.27
C LEU A 19 7.41 -2.13 3.56
N ILE A 20 8.42 -2.88 3.10
CA ILE A 20 8.61 -4.31 3.34
C ILE A 20 10.05 -4.56 3.82
N ASN A 21 10.34 -5.75 4.32
CA ASN A 21 11.70 -6.26 4.46
C ASN A 21 12.13 -6.97 3.17
N HIS A 22 13.38 -6.75 2.76
CA HIS A 22 14.07 -7.46 1.69
C HIS A 22 15.57 -7.43 1.99
N ASP A 23 16.27 -8.56 1.87
CA ASP A 23 17.70 -8.70 2.18
C ASP A 23 18.10 -8.11 3.55
N GLY A 24 17.26 -8.35 4.57
CA GLY A 24 17.48 -7.89 5.94
C GLY A 24 17.30 -6.38 6.17
N LYS A 25 16.83 -5.62 5.17
CA LYS A 25 16.62 -4.17 5.24
C LYS A 25 15.18 -3.80 4.94
N VAL A 26 14.72 -2.69 5.53
CA VAL A 26 13.45 -2.07 5.14
C VAL A 26 13.65 -1.40 3.79
N THR A 27 12.80 -1.75 2.82
CA THR A 27 12.80 -1.18 1.47
C THR A 27 11.39 -0.80 1.03
N THR A 28 11.30 -0.03 -0.06
CA THR A 28 10.03 0.31 -0.68
C THR A 28 9.46 -0.88 -1.43
N ALA A 29 8.13 -0.98 -1.50
CA ALA A 29 7.43 -2.04 -2.20
C ALA A 29 6.45 -1.51 -3.24
N ASN A 30 6.25 -2.30 -4.30
CA ASN A 30 5.12 -2.17 -5.20
C ASN A 30 3.96 -3.00 -4.65
N LEU A 31 2.76 -2.49 -4.89
CA LEU A 31 1.49 -3.18 -4.62
C LEU A 31 0.86 -3.57 -5.96
N HIS A 32 0.45 -4.82 -6.08
CA HIS A 32 -0.47 -5.27 -7.12
C HIS A 32 -1.67 -5.95 -6.49
N THR A 33 -2.87 -5.60 -6.96
CA THR A 33 -4.10 -6.29 -6.61
C THR A 33 -4.65 -7.04 -7.82
N PHE A 34 -5.20 -8.22 -7.57
CA PHE A 34 -5.77 -9.08 -8.59
C PHE A 34 -7.17 -9.52 -8.17
N VAL A 35 -8.04 -9.64 -9.18
CA VAL A 35 -9.40 -10.16 -9.03
C VAL A 35 -9.62 -11.19 -10.12
N TYR A 36 -10.12 -12.36 -9.74
CA TYR A 36 -10.59 -13.39 -10.67
C TYR A 36 -11.73 -14.19 -10.05
N GLN A 37 -12.90 -14.23 -10.71
CA GLN A 37 -14.07 -14.99 -10.24
C GLN A 37 -14.39 -14.76 -8.75
N ASN A 38 -14.50 -13.51 -8.32
CA ASN A 38 -14.72 -13.08 -6.92
C ASN A 38 -13.57 -13.37 -5.93
N ARG A 39 -12.52 -14.08 -6.36
CA ARG A 39 -11.30 -14.29 -5.58
C ARG A 39 -10.39 -13.08 -5.72
N THR A 40 -9.79 -12.69 -4.61
CA THR A 40 -8.92 -11.52 -4.56
C THR A 40 -7.52 -11.89 -4.07
N MET A 41 -6.52 -11.16 -4.56
CA MET A 41 -5.14 -11.34 -4.13
C MET A 41 -4.44 -9.99 -4.07
N ILE A 42 -3.57 -9.85 -3.07
CA ILE A 42 -2.67 -8.72 -2.88
C ILE A 42 -1.25 -9.25 -2.97
N VAL A 43 -0.42 -8.61 -3.79
CA VAL A 43 1.00 -8.93 -3.90
C VAL A 43 1.82 -7.71 -3.52
N PHE A 44 2.69 -7.87 -2.55
CA PHE A 44 3.77 -6.94 -2.27
C PHE A 44 5.09 -7.51 -2.78
N GLY A 45 5.91 -6.67 -3.38
CA GLY A 45 7.26 -7.05 -3.80
C GLY A 45 8.19 -5.85 -3.79
N PRO A 46 9.51 -6.06 -3.66
CA PRO A 46 10.46 -4.96 -3.58
C PRO A 46 10.35 -4.07 -4.82
N ALA A 47 10.30 -2.77 -4.59
CA ALA A 47 10.33 -1.76 -5.64
C ALA A 47 11.73 -1.19 -5.71
N ASN A 48 12.30 -1.18 -6.92
CA ASN A 48 13.52 -0.47 -7.26
C ASN A 48 13.15 0.71 -8.17
N PRO A 49 12.51 1.78 -7.64
CA PRO A 49 12.07 2.88 -8.46
C PRO A 49 13.29 3.63 -9.02
N HIS A 50 13.29 3.90 -10.33
CA HIS A 50 14.26 4.80 -10.98
C HIS A 50 13.90 6.29 -10.75
N ASN A 51 13.16 6.61 -9.69
CA ASN A 51 12.67 7.96 -9.44
C ASN A 51 13.70 8.74 -8.64
N VAL A 52 14.34 9.72 -9.28
CA VAL A 52 15.16 10.72 -8.61
C VAL A 52 14.24 11.82 -8.10
N MET A 53 14.13 11.95 -6.77
CA MET A 53 13.41 13.05 -6.13
C MET A 53 14.44 14.14 -5.77
N LYS A 54 14.06 15.42 -5.95
CA LYS A 54 14.94 16.55 -5.62
C LYS A 54 15.25 16.61 -4.12
N GLU A 55 14.25 16.35 -3.29
CA GLU A 55 14.39 16.26 -1.84
C GLU A 55 14.01 14.85 -1.35
N ALA A 56 14.77 14.35 -0.37
CA ALA A 56 14.40 13.14 0.35
C ALA A 56 13.17 13.41 1.25
N ARG A 57 12.41 12.35 1.55
CA ARG A 57 11.35 12.43 2.57
C ARG A 57 11.96 12.79 3.92
N LYS A 58 11.23 13.60 4.68
CA LYS A 58 11.60 13.99 6.03
C LYS A 58 11.23 12.90 7.02
N CYS A 59 11.90 12.85 8.16
CA CYS A 59 11.61 11.90 9.24
C CYS A 59 10.12 11.91 9.65
N PRO A 60 9.45 13.07 9.83
CA PRO A 60 8.02 13.12 10.15
C PRO A 60 7.09 12.59 9.04
N ASP A 61 7.55 12.49 7.79
CA ASP A 61 6.76 11.93 6.69
C ASP A 61 6.64 10.40 6.80
N CYS A 62 7.55 9.77 7.56
CA CYS A 62 7.60 8.33 7.81
C CYS A 62 7.20 7.97 9.25
N HIS A 63 7.54 8.82 10.22
CA HIS A 63 7.44 8.52 11.65
C HIS A 63 6.26 9.24 12.33
N ASN A 64 5.52 8.51 13.17
CA ASN A 64 4.33 8.96 13.89
C ASN A 64 3.28 9.66 12.98
N THR A 65 3.04 9.11 11.80
CA THR A 65 2.03 9.61 10.86
C THR A 65 0.62 9.19 11.29
N PRO A 66 -0.45 9.87 10.80
CA PRO A 66 -1.82 9.42 10.98
C PRO A 66 -2.04 7.97 10.53
N ILE A 67 -1.48 7.59 9.37
CA ILE A 67 -1.54 6.21 8.83
C ILE A 67 -1.07 5.18 9.86
N LEU A 68 0.04 5.45 10.55
CA LEU A 68 0.57 4.52 11.55
C LEU A 68 -0.36 4.39 12.76
N ARG A 69 -1.01 5.48 13.16
CA ARG A 69 -2.01 5.46 14.24
C ARG A 69 -3.25 4.69 13.82
N ASP A 70 -3.72 4.87 12.59
CA ASP A 70 -4.88 4.15 12.05
C ASP A 70 -4.62 2.63 11.98
N ILE A 71 -3.41 2.26 11.55
CA ILE A 71 -2.95 0.87 11.55
C ILE A 71 -2.89 0.31 12.97
N SER A 72 -2.28 1.03 13.91
CA SER A 72 -2.18 0.58 15.30
C SER A 72 -3.53 0.51 16.00
N GLY A 73 -4.50 1.32 15.58
CA GLY A 73 -5.86 1.36 16.11
C GLY A 73 -6.84 0.44 15.38
N GLY A 74 -6.40 -0.34 14.39
CA GLY A 74 -7.24 -1.33 13.69
C GLY A 74 -8.32 -0.76 12.76
N HIS A 75 -8.24 0.51 12.38
CA HIS A 75 -9.21 1.18 11.51
C HIS A 75 -8.62 1.65 10.18
N PHE A 76 -7.47 1.09 9.80
CA PHE A 76 -6.80 1.42 8.56
C PHE A 76 -7.60 0.96 7.34
N ILE A 77 -7.90 1.91 6.44
CA ILE A 77 -8.52 1.68 5.15
C ILE A 77 -7.63 2.36 4.09
N PRO A 78 -6.78 1.62 3.38
CA PRO A 78 -5.83 2.21 2.44
C PRO A 78 -6.51 2.81 1.22
N VAL A 79 -7.61 2.21 0.76
CA VAL A 79 -8.33 2.58 -0.45
C VAL A 79 -9.82 2.39 -0.23
N ALA A 80 -10.60 3.44 -0.48
CA ALA A 80 -12.05 3.48 -0.37
C ALA A 80 -12.72 3.84 -1.71
N TRP A 81 -13.97 3.43 -1.88
CA TRP A 81 -14.80 3.81 -3.01
C TRP A 81 -15.85 4.81 -2.57
N GLU A 82 -15.76 6.04 -3.07
CA GLU A 82 -16.62 7.14 -2.68
C GLU A 82 -17.20 7.83 -3.91
N ARG A 83 -18.54 7.91 -3.99
CA ARG A 83 -19.25 8.63 -5.05
C ARG A 83 -18.74 8.29 -6.47
N GLY A 84 -18.49 7.01 -6.73
CA GLY A 84 -18.02 6.53 -8.04
C GLY A 84 -16.52 6.70 -8.31
N ASN A 85 -15.71 7.05 -7.30
CA ASN A 85 -14.28 7.27 -7.45
C ASN A 85 -13.48 6.51 -6.38
N LEU A 86 -12.26 6.07 -6.73
CA LEU A 86 -11.31 5.59 -5.72
C LEU A 86 -10.67 6.77 -4.98
N LYS A 87 -10.62 6.64 -3.66
CA LYS A 87 -9.84 7.47 -2.75
C LYS A 87 -8.81 6.59 -2.08
N ASN A 88 -7.61 7.11 -1.86
CA ASN A 88 -6.56 6.38 -1.17
C ASN A 88 -5.86 7.28 -0.16
N VAL A 89 -5.31 6.65 0.88
CA VAL A 89 -4.38 7.32 1.79
C VAL A 89 -3.11 7.71 1.02
N SER A 90 -2.47 8.80 1.40
CA SER A 90 -1.20 9.24 0.82
C SER A 90 -0.15 9.31 1.92
N GLY A 91 0.96 8.61 1.75
CA GLY A 91 2.03 8.53 2.73
C GLY A 91 2.71 7.17 2.76
N VAL A 92 3.50 6.97 3.81
CA VAL A 92 4.27 5.74 4.05
C VAL A 92 3.42 4.73 4.81
N ILE A 93 3.31 3.53 4.26
CA ILE A 93 2.44 2.45 4.73
C ILE A 93 3.29 1.21 5.01
N PRO A 94 3.50 0.81 6.27
CA PRO A 94 4.17 -0.44 6.56
C PRO A 94 3.30 -1.64 6.18
N VAL A 95 3.89 -2.60 5.48
CA VAL A 95 3.27 -3.91 5.24
C VAL A 95 3.48 -4.75 6.48
N LEU A 96 2.38 -5.14 7.13
CA LEU A 96 2.40 -5.97 8.34
C LEU A 96 1.78 -7.33 8.04
N GLU A 97 2.24 -8.33 8.79
CA GLU A 97 1.59 -9.63 8.81
C GLU A 97 0.18 -9.49 9.41
N ASN A 98 -0.80 -10.18 8.83
CA ASN A 98 -2.19 -10.20 9.29
C ASN A 98 -2.90 -8.84 9.35
N LEU A 99 -2.41 -7.81 8.64
CA LEU A 99 -3.14 -6.55 8.50
C LEU A 99 -4.41 -6.79 7.67
N PRO A 100 -5.61 -6.51 8.19
CA PRO A 100 -6.82 -6.52 7.38
C PRO A 100 -6.75 -5.34 6.41
N TRP A 101 -6.26 -5.59 5.20
CA TRP A 101 -5.99 -4.55 4.22
C TRP A 101 -7.24 -3.79 3.75
N ASN A 102 -8.45 -4.32 3.97
CA ASN A 102 -9.72 -3.64 3.72
C ASN A 102 -9.80 -2.96 2.33
N PHE A 103 -9.13 -3.50 1.31
CA PHE A 103 -9.16 -2.92 -0.03
C PHE A 103 -10.56 -3.08 -0.64
N VAL A 104 -11.02 -2.01 -1.29
CA VAL A 104 -12.13 -2.14 -2.23
C VAL A 104 -11.60 -2.73 -3.53
N PHE A 105 -12.13 -3.91 -3.90
CA PHE A 105 -11.88 -4.54 -5.19
C PHE A 105 -12.98 -4.18 -6.18
N LEU A 106 -12.60 -3.98 -7.44
CA LEU A 106 -13.50 -3.49 -8.49
C LEU A 106 -13.48 -4.45 -9.68
N ASN A 107 -14.65 -4.68 -10.28
CA ASN A 107 -14.79 -5.19 -11.62
C ASN A 107 -14.87 -4.03 -12.62
N TYR A 108 -14.61 -4.35 -13.89
CA TYR A 108 -14.86 -3.44 -15.01
C TYR A 108 -15.95 -4.03 -15.90
N GLU A 109 -17.14 -3.46 -15.83
CA GLU A 109 -18.38 -3.98 -16.45
C GLU A 109 -19.08 -2.86 -17.22
N GLY A 110 -19.48 -3.12 -18.46
CA GLY A 110 -20.22 -2.13 -19.28
C GLY A 110 -19.49 -0.78 -19.45
N GLY A 111 -18.15 -0.78 -19.44
CA GLY A 111 -17.34 0.43 -19.53
C GLY A 111 -17.17 1.21 -18.22
N LYS A 112 -17.64 0.67 -17.09
CA LYS A 112 -17.62 1.33 -15.78
C LYS A 112 -16.94 0.44 -14.74
N TRP A 113 -16.34 1.09 -13.75
CA TRP A 113 -15.81 0.41 -12.58
C TRP A 113 -16.91 0.22 -11.55
N VAL A 114 -17.05 -1.00 -11.05
CA VAL A 114 -18.11 -1.40 -10.12
C VAL A 114 -17.47 -2.12 -8.94
N PRO A 115 -17.73 -1.71 -7.70
CA PRO A 115 -17.27 -2.43 -6.52
C PRO A 115 -17.80 -3.85 -6.50
N ILE A 116 -16.93 -4.78 -6.10
CA ILE A 116 -17.32 -6.16 -5.86
C ILE A 116 -18.00 -6.21 -4.50
N GLU A 117 -19.23 -6.71 -4.45
CA GLU A 117 -19.94 -6.92 -3.20
C GLU A 117 -19.37 -8.14 -2.47
N LYS A 118 -18.96 -7.95 -1.20
CA LYS A 118 -18.44 -9.00 -0.32
C LYS A 118 -17.40 -9.90 -1.02
N PRO A 119 -16.25 -9.34 -1.47
CA PRO A 119 -15.19 -10.14 -2.06
C PRO A 119 -14.68 -11.17 -1.04
N GLU A 120 -14.17 -12.30 -1.52
CA GLU A 120 -13.43 -13.22 -0.64
C GLU A 120 -12.22 -12.49 -0.03
N PRO A 121 -11.85 -12.79 1.23
CA PRO A 121 -10.65 -12.23 1.84
C PRO A 121 -9.42 -12.43 0.94
N PRO A 122 -8.62 -11.38 0.71
CA PRO A 122 -7.52 -11.48 -0.23
C PRO A 122 -6.42 -12.41 0.28
N LEU A 123 -5.97 -13.31 -0.59
CA LEU A 123 -4.68 -13.95 -0.40
C LEU A 123 -3.60 -12.87 -0.41
N THR A 124 -2.77 -12.80 0.64
CA THR A 124 -1.64 -11.88 0.68
C THR A 124 -0.36 -12.65 0.33
N ASN A 125 0.35 -12.18 -0.69
CA ASN A 125 1.58 -12.78 -1.17
C ASN A 125 2.74 -11.78 -1.11
N TYR A 126 3.90 -12.26 -0.69
CA TYR A 126 5.13 -11.48 -0.61
C TYR A 126 6.12 -12.05 -1.63
N SER A 127 6.39 -11.31 -2.71
CA SER A 127 7.22 -11.75 -3.82
C SER A 127 8.66 -11.23 -3.70
N GLY A 128 9.58 -11.84 -4.47
CA GLY A 128 10.96 -11.37 -4.55
C GLY A 128 11.72 -11.45 -3.23
N TYR A 129 11.55 -12.56 -2.47
CA TYR A 129 12.19 -12.76 -1.17
C TYR A 129 11.94 -11.61 -0.19
N SER A 130 10.73 -11.07 -0.22
CA SER A 130 10.29 -10.05 0.73
C SER A 130 9.46 -10.64 1.86
N SER A 131 9.39 -9.90 2.95
CA SER A 131 8.53 -10.21 4.09
C SER A 131 7.93 -8.92 4.68
N PRO A 132 6.84 -9.00 5.45
CA PRO A 132 6.34 -7.87 6.21
C PRO A 132 7.40 -7.23 7.11
N ILE A 133 7.19 -5.97 7.47
CA ILE A 133 7.96 -5.38 8.56
C ILE A 133 7.58 -6.03 9.90
N THR A 134 8.55 -6.13 10.79
CA THR A 134 8.39 -6.70 12.12
C THR A 134 7.66 -5.74 13.05
N ARG A 135 7.10 -6.28 14.15
CA ARG A 135 6.50 -5.47 15.21
C ARG A 135 7.49 -4.45 15.81
N ALA A 136 8.75 -4.84 15.99
CA ALA A 136 9.79 -3.93 16.48
C ALA A 136 10.09 -2.79 15.50
N GLN A 137 10.03 -3.03 14.18
CA GLN A 137 10.17 -1.97 13.17
C GLN A 137 8.96 -1.03 13.18
N LEU A 138 7.74 -1.55 13.33
CA LEU A 138 6.53 -0.73 13.47
C LEU A 138 6.59 0.15 14.73
N GLU A 139 7.02 -0.39 15.86
CA GLU A 139 7.23 0.36 17.12
C GLU A 139 8.19 1.54 16.93
N ARG A 140 9.23 1.37 16.11
CA ARG A 140 10.16 2.45 15.76
C ARG A 140 9.51 3.51 14.88
N LEU A 141 8.66 3.10 13.93
CA LEU A 141 7.90 4.02 13.09
C LEU A 141 6.89 4.85 13.91
N LEU A 142 6.27 4.26 14.93
CA LEU A 142 5.31 4.96 15.80
C LEU A 142 5.93 6.05 16.68
N ARG A 143 7.26 6.01 16.89
CA ARG A 143 7.97 7.04 17.65
C ARG A 143 8.20 8.26 16.78
N PRO A 144 7.90 9.48 17.26
CA PRO A 144 8.28 10.71 16.57
C PRO A 144 9.78 10.73 16.28
N GLN A 145 10.15 11.25 15.11
CA GLN A 145 11.53 11.54 14.74
C GLN A 145 11.56 12.94 14.13
N THR A 146 12.53 13.75 14.52
CA THR A 146 12.81 15.02 13.87
C THR A 146 13.88 14.81 12.81
N ASP A 147 13.84 15.63 11.76
CA ASP A 147 15.02 15.81 10.94
C ASP A 147 16.08 16.43 11.84
N ALA A 148 16.97 15.63 12.41
CA ALA A 148 18.12 16.17 13.11
C ALA A 148 18.88 17.00 12.08
N GLY A 149 18.85 18.33 12.23
CA GLY A 149 19.83 19.17 11.59
C GLY A 149 21.21 18.58 11.89
N SER A 150 21.96 18.31 10.82
CA SER A 150 23.42 18.46 10.80
C SER A 150 24.08 18.38 12.17
N ARG A 151 24.71 17.24 12.50
CA ARG A 151 25.89 17.32 13.38
C ARG A 151 26.93 18.20 12.66
N ARG A 152 26.91 19.50 12.95
CA ARG A 152 28.03 20.42 12.87
C ARG A 152 27.89 21.40 14.02
#